data_AF-A0A2L0IGN0-F1
#
_entry.id   AF-A0A2L0IGN0-F1
#
_cell.length_a   1.000
_cell.length_b   1.000
_cell.length_c   1.000
_cell.angle_alpha   90.00
_cell.angle_beta   90.00
_cell.angle_gamma   90.00
#
_symmetry.space_group_name_H-M   'P 1'
#
loop_
_entity.id
_entity.type
_entity.pdbx_description
1 polymer ?
#
loop_
_entity_poly.entity_id
_entity_poly.type
_entity_poly.pdbx_seq_one_letter_code
_entity_poly.pdbx_strand_id
1 'polypeptide(L)'
;MSNAALAVPQKHATAPFTEIRLVHARVDKVERMTFDEFRKTWRQLLKNNSNPALNYFNRQNEEFKFCVMTLANRNAPGSFKVDEVGKPFEYFDESRRELIIVAMNKMARWGRILPHQFSIADSFLAE
;
A
#
# COMPACT_ATOMS: atom_id res chain seq x y z
N MET A 1 66.49 -8.08 32.62
CA MET A 1 65.53 -9.10 32.18
C MET A 1 64.15 -8.64 32.62
N SER A 2 63.35 -8.14 31.69
CA SER A 2 62.07 -7.48 31.98
C SER A 2 61.00 -8.17 31.14
N ASN A 3 60.28 -9.13 31.71
CA ASN A 3 59.17 -9.79 31.02
C ASN A 3 57.89 -8.97 31.25
N ALA A 4 57.44 -8.27 30.22
CA ALA A 4 56.12 -7.66 30.16
C ALA A 4 55.06 -8.76 29.98
N ALA A 5 54.17 -8.91 30.97
CA ALA A 5 53.02 -9.79 30.87
C ALA A 5 52.00 -9.22 29.88
N LEU A 6 51.78 -9.90 28.75
CA LEU A 6 50.70 -9.64 27.82
C LEU A 6 49.35 -10.00 28.49
N ALA A 7 48.51 -9.00 28.73
CA ALA A 7 47.14 -9.19 29.18
C ALA A 7 46.30 -9.84 28.07
N VAL A 8 45.75 -11.02 28.35
CA VAL A 8 44.83 -11.73 27.44
C VAL A 8 43.45 -11.03 27.49
N PRO A 9 42.85 -10.62 26.36
CA PRO A 9 41.51 -10.06 26.37
C PRO A 9 40.49 -11.15 26.72
N GLN A 10 39.67 -10.90 27.74
CA GLN A 10 38.58 -11.79 28.13
C GLN A 10 37.60 -11.96 26.96
N LYS A 11 37.41 -13.20 26.49
CA LYS A 11 36.35 -13.54 25.55
C LYS A 11 35.00 -13.27 26.23
N HIS A 12 34.28 -12.27 25.75
CA HIS A 12 32.90 -12.05 26.17
C HIS A 12 32.06 -13.29 25.83
N ALA A 13 31.34 -13.80 26.83
CA ALA A 13 30.43 -14.94 26.66
C ALA A 13 29.38 -14.62 25.59
N THR A 14 29.07 -15.61 24.74
CA THR A 14 28.01 -15.54 23.74
C THR A 14 26.67 -15.28 24.41
N ALA A 15 26.02 -14.19 24.05
CA ALA A 15 24.71 -13.82 24.56
C ALA A 15 23.66 -14.92 24.28
N PRO A 16 22.73 -15.18 25.21
CA PRO A 16 21.65 -16.14 24.99
C PRO A 16 20.71 -15.65 23.87
N PHE A 17 20.12 -16.60 23.12
CA PHE A 17 19.23 -16.36 21.97
C PHE A 17 18.06 -15.39 22.26
N THR A 18 17.69 -15.21 23.52
CA THR A 18 16.60 -14.32 23.95
C THR A 18 17.03 -12.86 24.14
N GLU A 19 18.31 -12.52 24.01
CA GLU A 19 18.79 -11.15 24.21
C GLU A 19 18.72 -10.35 22.88
N ILE A 20 17.64 -9.59 22.70
CA ILE A 20 17.47 -8.70 21.54
C ILE A 20 18.27 -7.41 21.78
N ARG A 21 19.39 -7.23 21.08
CA ARG A 21 20.16 -5.98 21.11
C ARG A 21 19.63 -4.98 20.09
N LEU A 22 18.77 -4.07 20.55
CA LEU A 22 18.36 -2.89 19.78
C LEU A 22 19.43 -1.81 19.91
N VAL A 23 20.38 -1.76 18.98
CA VAL A 23 21.55 -0.87 19.07
C VAL A 23 21.21 0.61 18.78
N HIS A 24 20.04 0.92 18.21
CA HIS A 24 19.68 2.29 17.81
C HIS A 24 18.23 2.71 18.08
N ALA A 25 17.40 1.84 18.68
CA ALA A 25 16.03 2.22 19.06
C ALA A 25 16.03 2.54 20.56
N ARG A 26 15.95 3.83 20.92
CA ARG A 26 15.62 4.25 22.29
C ARG A 26 14.22 3.74 22.63
N VAL A 27 14.14 2.52 23.13
CA VAL A 27 12.94 1.95 23.73
C VAL A 27 13.31 1.62 25.16
N ASP A 28 13.10 2.58 26.05
CA ASP A 28 13.50 2.49 27.46
C ASP A 28 12.76 1.35 28.21
N LYS A 29 11.73 0.75 27.62
CA LYS A 29 11.06 -0.47 28.11
C LYS A 29 10.55 -1.31 26.94
N VAL A 30 11.06 -2.52 26.76
CA VAL A 30 10.45 -3.51 25.87
C VAL A 30 9.13 -3.95 26.52
N GLU A 31 8.02 -3.38 26.07
CA GLU A 31 6.69 -3.78 26.52
C GLU A 31 6.42 -5.21 26.02
N ARG A 32 6.41 -6.17 26.94
CA ARG A 32 6.18 -7.58 26.63
C ARG A 32 4.70 -7.78 26.35
N MET A 33 4.33 -7.82 25.08
CA MET A 33 2.98 -8.20 24.65
C MET A 33 2.83 -9.73 24.62
N THR A 34 1.61 -10.20 24.87
CA THR A 34 1.26 -11.62 24.64
C THR A 34 1.31 -11.95 23.15
N PHE A 35 1.41 -13.23 22.80
CA PHE A 35 1.43 -13.66 21.39
C PHE A 35 0.15 -13.29 20.64
N ASP A 36 -1.01 -13.32 21.30
CA ASP A 36 -2.27 -12.90 20.69
C ASP A 36 -2.35 -11.40 20.45
N GLU A 37 -1.82 -10.59 21.38
CA GLU A 37 -1.67 -9.15 21.20
C GLU A 37 -0.71 -8.85 20.04
N PHE A 38 0.42 -9.56 19.94
CA PHE A 38 1.32 -9.45 18.80
C PHE A 38 0.63 -9.76 17.47
N ARG A 39 -0.16 -10.84 17.40
CA ARG A 39 -0.90 -11.18 16.17
C ARG A 39 -1.89 -10.09 15.79
N LYS A 40 -2.58 -9.48 16.76
CA LYS A 40 -3.53 -8.37 16.53
C LYS A 40 -2.79 -7.13 16.04
N THR A 41 -1.74 -6.70 16.74
CA THR A 41 -0.97 -5.49 16.40
C THR A 41 -0.28 -5.65 15.05
N TRP A 42 0.32 -6.81 14.76
CA TRP A 42 0.96 -7.10 13.49
C TRP A 42 -0.02 -7.06 12.32
N ARG A 43 -1.21 -7.65 12.44
CA ARG A 43 -2.25 -7.55 11.39
C ARG A 43 -2.71 -6.11 11.19
N GLN A 44 -2.84 -5.34 12.26
CA GLN A 44 -3.22 -3.94 12.17
C GLN A 44 -2.13 -3.11 11.48
N LEU A 45 -0.85 -3.34 11.81
CA LEU A 45 0.29 -2.70 11.14
C LEU A 45 0.36 -3.07 9.66
N LEU A 46 0.16 -4.34 9.33
CA LEU A 46 0.10 -4.80 7.94
C LEU A 46 -1.05 -4.11 7.18
N LYS A 47 -2.22 -3.98 7.79
CA LYS A 47 -3.37 -3.27 7.19
C LYS A 47 -3.09 -1.78 7.04
N ASN A 48 -2.49 -1.14 8.04
CA ASN A 48 -2.12 0.27 8.01
C ASN A 48 -1.06 0.56 6.95
N ASN A 49 -0.13 -0.38 6.72
CA ASN A 49 0.91 -0.28 5.70
C ASN A 49 0.45 -0.80 4.32
N SER A 50 -0.76 -1.37 4.23
CA SER A 50 -1.30 -1.77 2.94
C SER A 50 -1.63 -0.53 2.14
N ASN A 51 -1.40 -0.57 0.83
CA ASN A 51 -1.87 0.46 -0.09
C ASN A 51 -3.11 -0.08 -0.83
N PRO A 52 -4.33 0.22 -0.36
CA PRO A 52 -5.54 -0.37 -0.92
C PRO A 52 -5.80 0.13 -2.34
N ALA A 53 -5.44 1.38 -2.64
CA ALA A 53 -5.61 1.95 -3.98
C ALA A 53 -4.75 1.22 -5.00
N LEU A 54 -3.46 1.02 -4.71
CA LEU A 54 -2.53 0.24 -5.52
C LEU A 54 -3.06 -1.18 -5.73
N ASN A 55 -3.37 -1.87 -4.64
CA ASN A 55 -3.82 -3.26 -4.68
C ASN A 55 -5.12 -3.42 -5.49
N TYR A 56 -6.05 -2.49 -5.32
CA TYR A 56 -7.31 -2.51 -6.05
C TYR A 56 -7.08 -2.21 -7.54
N PHE A 57 -6.40 -1.11 -7.87
CA PHE A 57 -6.15 -0.68 -9.24
C PHE A 57 -5.41 -1.76 -10.06
N ASN A 58 -4.39 -2.37 -9.47
CA ASN A 58 -3.60 -3.41 -10.15
C ASN A 58 -4.38 -4.69 -10.45
N ARG A 59 -5.45 -4.98 -9.68
CA ARG A 59 -6.32 -6.15 -9.92
C ARG A 59 -7.37 -5.93 -11.00
N GLN A 60 -7.64 -4.68 -11.39
CA GLN A 60 -8.69 -4.39 -12.36
C GLN A 60 -8.24 -4.65 -13.80
N ASN A 61 -9.22 -4.89 -14.67
CA ASN A 61 -9.00 -5.03 -16.11
C ASN A 61 -8.66 -3.68 -16.78
N GLU A 62 -8.28 -3.75 -18.05
CA GLU A 62 -7.91 -2.57 -18.84
C GLU A 62 -9.08 -1.60 -19.03
N GLU A 63 -10.30 -2.09 -19.20
CA GLU A 63 -11.51 -1.25 -19.36
C GLU A 63 -11.77 -0.38 -18.13
N PHE A 64 -11.67 -0.95 -16.93
CA PHE A 64 -11.80 -0.19 -15.70
C PHE A 64 -10.69 0.87 -15.60
N LYS A 65 -9.44 0.49 -15.88
CA LYS A 65 -8.30 1.42 -15.86
C LYS A 65 -8.49 2.56 -16.86
N PHE A 66 -9.00 2.26 -18.05
CA PHE A 66 -9.37 3.24 -19.06
C PHE A 66 -10.43 4.22 -18.54
N CYS A 67 -11.50 3.73 -17.90
CA CYS A 67 -12.53 4.58 -17.31
C CYS A 67 -11.95 5.51 -16.22
N VAL A 68 -11.11 4.98 -15.34
CA VAL A 68 -10.43 5.76 -14.30
C VAL A 68 -9.56 6.86 -14.91
N MET A 69 -8.71 6.51 -15.88
CA MET A 69 -7.80 7.47 -16.54
C MET A 69 -8.56 8.52 -17.34
N THR A 70 -9.65 8.15 -18.01
CA THR A 70 -10.53 9.07 -18.73
C THR A 70 -11.19 10.07 -17.77
N LEU A 71 -11.69 9.59 -16.63
CA LEU A 71 -12.30 10.44 -15.62
C LEU A 71 -11.27 11.36 -14.94
N ALA A 72 -10.04 10.89 -14.77
CA ALA A 72 -8.93 11.69 -14.27
C ALA A 72 -8.56 12.80 -15.27
N ASN A 73 -8.40 12.45 -16.55
CA ASN A 73 -8.15 13.39 -17.64
C ASN A 73 -9.24 14.46 -17.78
N ARG A 74 -10.50 14.13 -17.47
CA ARG A 74 -11.57 15.13 -17.44
C ARG A 74 -11.31 16.26 -16.44
N ASN A 75 -10.68 15.96 -15.29
CA ASN A 75 -10.35 16.97 -14.28
C ASN A 75 -8.97 17.61 -14.54
N ALA A 76 -8.04 16.85 -15.10
CA ALA A 76 -6.69 17.29 -15.44
C ALA A 76 -6.32 16.83 -16.86
N PRO A 77 -6.65 17.61 -17.90
CA PRO A 77 -6.46 17.21 -19.28
C PRO A 77 -5.00 16.88 -19.62
N GLY A 78 -4.79 15.80 -20.35
CA GLY A 78 -3.45 15.38 -20.82
C GLY A 78 -2.58 14.70 -19.76
N SER A 79 -3.09 14.45 -18.54
CA SER A 79 -2.34 13.72 -17.50
C SER A 79 -2.06 12.26 -17.85
N PHE A 80 -2.93 11.62 -18.64
CA PHE A 80 -2.82 10.22 -19.01
C PHE A 80 -2.98 10.03 -20.51
N LYS A 81 -2.20 9.12 -21.09
CA LYS A 81 -2.29 8.73 -22.50
C LYS A 81 -2.94 7.36 -22.67
N VAL A 82 -3.42 7.07 -23.88
CA VAL A 82 -4.14 5.82 -24.21
C VAL A 82 -3.20 4.60 -24.14
N ASP A 83 -1.94 4.76 -24.50
CA ASP A 83 -0.90 3.71 -24.43
C ASP A 83 -0.47 3.36 -22.99
N GLU A 84 -0.84 4.20 -22.02
CA GLU A 84 -0.62 3.94 -20.60
C GLU A 84 -1.74 3.11 -19.96
N VAL A 85 -2.82 2.82 -20.70
CA VAL A 85 -3.90 1.94 -20.22
C VAL A 85 -3.33 0.53 -19.97
N GLY A 86 -3.72 -0.07 -18.86
CA GLY A 86 -3.23 -1.39 -18.45
C GLY A 86 -1.97 -1.36 -17.58
N LYS A 87 -1.20 -0.26 -17.59
CA LYS A 87 0.00 -0.12 -16.73
C LYS A 87 -0.35 -0.27 -15.24
N PRO A 88 0.58 -0.77 -14.42
CA PRO A 88 0.37 -0.89 -12.98
C PRO A 88 0.42 0.49 -12.31
N PHE A 89 -0.17 0.63 -11.12
CA PHE A 89 -0.26 1.86 -10.35
C PHE A 89 1.11 2.51 -10.08
N GLU A 90 2.13 1.67 -9.91
CA GLU A 90 3.51 2.02 -9.63
C GLU A 90 4.21 2.68 -10.83
N TYR A 91 3.72 2.46 -12.06
CA TYR A 91 4.28 3.10 -13.26
C TYR A 91 4.11 4.62 -13.25
N PHE A 92 3.04 5.12 -12.61
CA PHE A 92 2.72 6.53 -12.58
C PHE A 92 3.51 7.26 -11.49
N ASP A 93 3.72 8.57 -11.65
CA ASP A 93 4.27 9.44 -10.62
C ASP A 93 3.22 9.75 -9.54
N GLU A 94 3.67 10.36 -8.44
CA GLU A 94 2.81 10.64 -7.28
C GLU A 94 1.59 11.49 -7.64
N SER A 95 1.79 12.56 -8.43
CA SER A 95 0.71 13.45 -8.88
C SER A 95 -0.35 12.71 -9.69
N ARG A 96 0.05 11.81 -10.60
CA ARG A 96 -0.91 11.00 -11.38
C ARG A 96 -1.57 9.92 -10.52
N ARG A 97 -0.86 9.32 -9.57
CA ARG A 97 -1.46 8.37 -8.61
C ARG A 97 -2.57 9.01 -7.78
N GLU A 98 -2.41 10.27 -7.37
CA GLU A 98 -3.46 11.02 -6.69
C GLU A 98 -4.70 11.19 -7.58
N LEU A 99 -4.52 11.58 -8.84
CA LEU A 99 -5.63 11.69 -9.80
C LEU A 99 -6.36 10.36 -10.02
N ILE A 100 -5.63 9.25 -10.06
CA ILE A 100 -6.20 7.89 -10.12
C ILE A 100 -7.08 7.63 -8.89
N ILE A 101 -6.60 7.93 -7.69
CA ILE A 101 -7.35 7.73 -6.45
C ILE A 101 -8.64 8.55 -6.45
N VAL A 102 -8.57 9.83 -6.84
CA VAL A 102 -9.75 10.71 -6.92
C VAL A 102 -10.78 10.18 -7.91
N ALA A 103 -10.34 9.71 -9.08
CA ALA A 103 -11.21 9.11 -10.08
C ALA A 103 -11.84 7.81 -9.60
N MET A 104 -11.07 6.91 -8.97
CA MET A 104 -11.58 5.66 -8.38
C MET A 104 -12.65 5.93 -7.31
N ASN A 105 -12.45 6.93 -6.45
CA ASN A 105 -13.42 7.32 -5.44
C ASN A 105 -14.74 7.83 -6.06
N LYS A 106 -14.67 8.56 -7.17
CA LYS A 106 -15.86 8.99 -7.92
C LYS A 106 -16.60 7.78 -8.50
N MET A 107 -15.89 6.84 -9.13
CA MET A 107 -16.50 5.62 -9.70
C MET A 107 -17.13 4.72 -8.65
N ALA A 108 -16.50 4.55 -7.47
CA ALA A 108 -17.06 3.75 -6.38
C ALA A 108 -18.43 4.25 -5.91
N ARG A 109 -18.70 5.57 -6.02
CA ARG A 109 -20.02 6.14 -5.72
C ARG A 109 -21.07 5.72 -6.74
N TRP A 110 -20.70 5.51 -8.01
CA TRP A 110 -21.64 5.13 -9.05
C TRP A 110 -22.27 3.77 -8.80
N GLY A 111 -21.50 2.79 -8.30
CA GLY A 111 -22.04 1.46 -7.96
C GLY A 111 -23.16 1.48 -6.91
N ARG A 112 -23.29 2.56 -6.12
CA ARG A 112 -24.41 2.75 -5.19
C ARG A 112 -25.59 3.53 -5.78
N ILE A 113 -25.34 4.33 -6.80
CA ILE A 113 -26.32 5.27 -7.38
C ILE A 113 -26.99 4.67 -8.62
N LEU A 114 -26.24 3.87 -9.40
CA LEU A 114 -26.72 3.33 -10.65
C LEU A 114 -27.62 2.09 -10.42
N PRO A 115 -28.73 1.97 -11.16
CA PRO A 115 -29.51 0.74 -11.26
C PRO A 115 -28.62 -0.46 -11.62
N HIS A 116 -29.00 -1.63 -11.13
CA HIS A 116 -28.21 -2.85 -11.28
C HIS A 116 -28.13 -3.35 -12.73
N GLN A 117 -29.14 -3.04 -13.54
CA GLN A 117 -29.24 -3.44 -14.94
C GLN A 117 -29.87 -2.30 -15.74
N PHE A 118 -29.30 -2.06 -16.93
CA PHE A 118 -29.90 -1.21 -17.95
C PHE A 118 -30.34 -2.12 -19.09
N SER A 119 -31.57 -1.94 -19.54
CA SER A 119 -32.08 -2.68 -20.69
C SER A 119 -31.76 -1.91 -21.97
N ILE A 120 -31.47 -2.63 -23.05
CA ILE A 120 -31.43 -2.01 -24.39
C ILE A 120 -32.79 -1.39 -24.73
N ALA A 121 -33.89 -1.94 -24.17
CA ALA A 121 -35.21 -1.39 -24.33
C ALA A 121 -35.33 0.06 -23.83
N ASP A 122 -34.50 0.48 -22.87
CA ASP A 122 -34.50 1.85 -22.32
C ASP A 122 -33.97 2.88 -23.34
N SER A 123 -33.40 2.44 -24.48
CA SER A 123 -32.96 3.32 -25.56
C SER A 123 -34.09 3.77 -26.49
N PHE A 124 -35.25 3.12 -26.46
CA PHE A 124 -36.39 3.49 -27.31
C PHE A 124 -37.22 4.57 -26.62
N LEU A 125 -37.36 5.74 -27.26
CA LEU A 125 -38.27 6.79 -26.82
C LEU A 125 -39.66 6.50 -27.38
N ALA A 126 -40.70 6.66 -26.57
CA ALA A 126 -42.07 6.68 -27.07
C ALA A 126 -42.26 7.99 -27.87
N GLU A 127 -42.64 7.87 -29.13
CA GLU A 127 -43.08 9.01 -29.96
C GLU A 127 -44.39 9.61 -29.44
#